data_AF-N1WHS0-F1
#
_entry.id   AF-N1WHS0-F1
#
_cell.length_a   1.000
_cell.length_b   1.000
_cell.length_c   1.000
_cell.angle_alpha   90.00
_cell.angle_beta   90.00
_cell.angle_gamma   90.00
#
_symmetry.space_group_name_H-M   'P 1'
#
loop_
_entity.id
_entity.type
_entity.pdbx_description
1 polymer ?
#
loop_
_entity_poly.entity_id
_entity_poly.type
_entity_poly.pdbx_seq_one_letter_code
_entity_poly.pdbx_strand_id
1 'polypeptide(L)'
;MNTNRFKILTGVLLILAGITFWLSWYLMPDPGTVDSAHILAIVKQSRMSVFSSVIVQIVSSILYTIAFFSLIQIVFPPRRYTSIGIVLAAIGVLGFCSDAFFHLLAYYMTDDSINIQENVVRVMHFMQTGGVIFLIPLLLPFLIGSILFAIGLNQQRIVSKIPAILFIVVPIFGFLGSVTAKKIFLYQGNLVSLMALGLFALGHAWIGWELISSSEK
;
A
#
# COMPACT_ATOMS: atom_id res chain seq x y z
N MET A 1 -8.05 0.76 -30.37
CA MET A 1 -8.42 1.56 -29.18
C MET A 1 -7.43 2.72 -29.08
N ASN A 2 -7.85 3.96 -28.79
CA ASN A 2 -6.96 5.13 -28.81
C ASN A 2 -5.97 5.08 -27.63
N THR A 3 -4.67 4.93 -27.92
CA THR A 3 -3.58 4.83 -26.95
C THR A 3 -3.58 5.97 -25.93
N ASN A 4 -3.99 7.18 -26.33
CA ASN A 4 -4.01 8.34 -25.43
C ASN A 4 -5.12 8.21 -24.38
N ARG A 5 -6.32 7.75 -24.76
CA ARG A 5 -7.41 7.50 -23.79
C ARG A 5 -7.01 6.46 -22.76
N PHE A 6 -6.23 5.46 -23.17
CA PHE A 6 -5.78 4.39 -22.30
C PHE A 6 -4.69 4.85 -21.31
N LYS A 7 -3.78 5.72 -21.76
CA LYS A 7 -2.82 6.41 -20.86
C LYS A 7 -3.53 7.26 -19.81
N ILE A 8 -4.52 8.06 -20.22
CA ILE A 8 -5.30 8.90 -19.29
C ILE A 8 -5.99 8.03 -18.25
N LEU A 9 -6.70 6.98 -18.67
CA LEU A 9 -7.38 6.07 -17.76
C LEU A 9 -6.40 5.42 -16.78
N THR A 10 -5.29 4.87 -17.28
CA THR A 10 -4.27 4.23 -16.43
C THR A 10 -3.67 5.22 -15.43
N GLY A 11 -3.42 6.46 -15.88
CA GLY A 11 -2.88 7.49 -15.02
C GLY A 11 -3.84 7.93 -13.92
N VAL A 12 -5.12 8.12 -14.24
CA VAL A 12 -6.16 8.42 -13.25
C VAL A 12 -6.30 7.28 -12.25
N LEU A 13 -6.28 6.02 -12.71
CA LEU A 13 -6.35 4.86 -11.83
C LEU A 13 -5.16 4.80 -10.86
N LEU A 14 -3.93 5.07 -11.31
CA LEU A 14 -2.75 5.11 -10.44
C LEU A 14 -2.79 6.24 -9.41
N ILE A 15 -3.27 7.42 -9.81
CA ILE A 15 -3.44 8.56 -8.89
C ILE A 15 -4.46 8.21 -7.81
N LEU A 16 -5.64 7.74 -8.22
CA LEU A 16 -6.70 7.37 -7.29
C LEU A 16 -6.25 6.22 -6.39
N ALA A 17 -5.59 5.19 -6.94
CA ALA A 17 -5.04 4.09 -6.16
C ALA A 17 -4.04 4.57 -5.10
N GLY A 18 -3.12 5.47 -5.46
CA GLY A 18 -2.18 6.07 -4.50
C GLY A 18 -2.88 6.84 -3.39
N ILE A 19 -3.86 7.69 -3.74
CA ILE A 19 -4.62 8.47 -2.76
C ILE A 19 -5.39 7.54 -1.80
N THR A 20 -6.11 6.55 -2.33
CA THR A 20 -6.87 5.61 -1.51
C THR A 20 -5.95 4.72 -0.67
N PHE A 21 -4.80 4.31 -1.19
CA PHE A 21 -3.80 3.57 -0.42
C PHE A 21 -3.38 4.37 0.81
N TRP A 22 -2.97 5.62 0.62
CA TRP A 22 -2.55 6.46 1.74
C TRP A 22 -3.70 6.74 2.71
N LEU A 23 -4.90 7.03 2.19
CA LEU A 23 -6.08 7.30 2.99
C LEU A 23 -6.50 6.10 3.84
N SER A 24 -6.37 4.87 3.33
CA SER A 24 -6.68 3.66 4.12
C SER A 24 -5.78 3.58 5.36
N TRP A 25 -4.48 3.85 5.21
CA TRP A 25 -3.54 3.88 6.35
C TRP A 25 -3.73 5.06 7.28
N TYR A 26 -4.17 6.21 6.76
CA TYR A 26 -4.56 7.35 7.60
C TYR A 26 -5.75 7.03 8.52
N LEU A 27 -6.73 6.28 7.99
CA LEU A 27 -7.91 5.86 8.74
C LEU A 27 -7.63 4.70 9.72
N MET A 28 -6.53 3.97 9.54
CA MET A 28 -6.15 2.87 10.43
C MET A 28 -5.51 3.43 11.71
N PRO A 29 -6.08 3.14 12.90
CA PRO A 29 -5.51 3.61 14.14
C PRO A 29 -4.30 2.75 14.54
N ASP A 30 -3.21 3.42 14.93
CA ASP A 30 -1.97 2.80 15.45
C ASP A 30 -1.41 1.61 14.64
N PRO A 31 -1.15 1.78 13.32
CA PRO A 31 -0.60 0.71 12.50
C PRO A 31 0.83 0.35 12.95
N GLY A 32 1.09 -0.95 13.18
CA GLY A 32 2.41 -1.48 13.51
C GLY A 32 2.66 -1.79 14.99
N THR A 33 1.65 -1.66 15.85
CA THR A 33 1.68 -2.30 17.18
C THR A 33 1.47 -3.81 17.06
N VAL A 34 2.07 -4.57 17.97
CA VAL A 34 1.92 -6.04 18.05
C VAL A 34 1.18 -6.48 19.33
N ASP A 35 0.87 -5.54 20.22
CA ASP A 35 0.09 -5.82 21.42
C ASP A 35 -1.38 -6.00 21.05
N SER A 36 -1.83 -7.26 21.08
CA SER A 36 -3.17 -7.63 20.65
C SER A 36 -4.28 -7.06 21.52
N ALA A 37 -4.04 -6.90 22.83
CA ALA A 37 -5.04 -6.32 23.73
C ALA A 37 -5.22 -4.84 23.42
N HIS A 38 -4.11 -4.13 23.22
CA HIS A 38 -4.10 -2.73 22.80
C HIS A 38 -4.75 -2.54 21.43
N ILE A 39 -4.45 -3.40 20.45
CA ILE A 39 -5.09 -3.33 19.11
C ILE A 39 -6.60 -3.50 19.23
N LEU A 40 -7.08 -4.52 19.94
CA LEU A 40 -8.52 -4.75 20.09
C LEU A 40 -9.20 -3.57 20.80
N ALA A 41 -8.56 -2.98 21.81
CA ALA A 41 -9.09 -1.80 22.49
C ALA A 41 -9.20 -0.59 21.56
N ILE A 42 -8.16 -0.30 20.77
CA ILE A 42 -8.15 0.81 19.82
C ILE A 42 -9.15 0.59 18.67
N VAL A 43 -9.19 -0.62 18.12
CA VAL A 43 -10.16 -0.98 17.06
C VAL A 43 -11.58 -0.85 17.58
N LYS A 44 -11.85 -1.26 18.82
CA LYS A 44 -13.16 -1.06 19.46
C LYS A 44 -13.55 0.40 19.58
N GLN A 45 -12.60 1.28 19.92
CA GLN A 45 -12.84 2.73 20.01
C GLN A 45 -13.02 3.39 18.63
N SER A 46 -12.41 2.84 17.59
CA SER A 46 -12.34 3.44 16.24
C SER A 46 -13.02 2.61 15.15
N ARG A 47 -14.05 1.80 15.50
CA ARG A 47 -14.70 0.82 14.62
C ARG A 47 -15.05 1.37 13.23
N MET A 48 -15.69 2.54 13.17
CA MET A 48 -16.09 3.14 11.90
C MET A 48 -14.89 3.57 11.03
N SER A 49 -13.80 4.01 11.66
CA SER A 49 -12.57 4.36 10.95
C SER A 49 -11.90 3.12 10.37
N VAL A 50 -11.82 2.04 11.15
CA VAL A 50 -11.29 0.75 10.70
C VAL A 50 -12.12 0.18 9.56
N PHE A 51 -13.44 0.17 9.67
CA PHE A 51 -14.32 -0.30 8.60
C PHE A 51 -14.17 0.53 7.32
N SER A 52 -14.09 1.85 7.45
CA SER A 52 -13.86 2.75 6.32
C SER A 52 -12.49 2.51 5.68
N SER A 53 -11.46 2.31 6.50
CA SER A 53 -10.12 1.94 6.03
C SER A 53 -10.13 0.67 5.19
N VAL A 54 -10.81 -0.39 5.66
CA VAL A 54 -10.96 -1.66 4.93
C VAL A 54 -11.59 -1.44 3.56
N ILE A 55 -12.70 -0.69 3.48
CA ILE A 55 -13.36 -0.40 2.19
C ILE A 55 -12.40 0.34 1.26
N VAL A 56 -11.74 1.39 1.77
CA VAL A 56 -10.80 2.20 0.98
C VAL A 56 -9.60 1.36 0.53
N GLN A 57 -9.12 0.43 1.35
CA GLN A 57 -8.02 -0.50 1.04
C GLN A 57 -8.39 -1.49 -0.08
N ILE A 58 -9.62 -2.02 -0.06
CA ILE A 58 -10.15 -2.88 -1.12
C ILE A 58 -10.31 -2.10 -2.43
N VAL A 59 -10.89 -0.90 -2.38
CA VAL A 59 -11.02 -0.02 -3.55
C VAL A 59 -9.66 0.29 -4.14
N SER A 60 -8.70 0.66 -3.30
CA SER A 60 -7.31 0.91 -3.71
C SER A 60 -6.69 -0.31 -4.39
N SER A 61 -6.94 -1.51 -3.88
CA SER A 61 -6.43 -2.76 -4.45
C SER A 61 -7.02 -3.03 -5.84
N ILE A 62 -8.32 -2.81 -6.02
CA ILE A 62 -8.98 -2.92 -7.32
C ILE A 62 -8.38 -1.93 -8.32
N LEU A 63 -8.23 -0.66 -7.91
CA LEU A 63 -7.67 0.39 -8.76
C LEU A 63 -6.22 0.08 -9.19
N TYR A 64 -5.36 -0.35 -8.25
CA TYR A 64 -4.00 -0.76 -8.59
C TYR A 64 -3.98 -1.96 -9.55
N THR A 65 -4.83 -2.96 -9.30
CA THR A 65 -4.91 -4.14 -10.16
C THR A 65 -5.23 -3.73 -11.60
N ILE A 66 -6.31 -2.96 -11.81
CA ILE A 66 -6.71 -2.51 -13.14
C ILE A 66 -5.61 -1.63 -13.76
N ALA A 67 -5.00 -0.73 -12.99
CA ALA A 67 -3.92 0.14 -13.45
C ALA A 67 -2.71 -0.66 -13.94
N PHE A 68 -2.27 -1.67 -13.17
CA PHE A 68 -1.12 -2.50 -13.52
C PHE A 68 -1.37 -3.36 -14.76
N PHE A 69 -2.56 -3.95 -14.90
CA PHE A 69 -2.94 -4.65 -16.14
C PHE A 69 -3.01 -3.72 -17.34
N SER A 70 -3.52 -2.50 -17.15
CA SER A 70 -3.58 -1.49 -18.20
C SER A 70 -2.16 -1.02 -18.58
N LEU A 71 -1.27 -0.86 -17.61
CA LEU A 71 0.10 -0.46 -17.87
C LEU A 71 0.80 -1.41 -18.86
N ILE A 72 0.59 -2.73 -18.75
CA ILE A 72 1.16 -3.75 -19.65
C ILE A 72 0.85 -3.45 -21.13
N GLN A 73 -0.35 -2.97 -21.45
CA GLN A 73 -0.70 -2.67 -22.85
C GLN A 73 -0.05 -1.37 -23.34
N ILE A 74 0.24 -0.42 -22.44
CA ILE A 74 0.91 0.86 -22.79
C ILE A 74 2.40 0.64 -23.08
N VAL A 75 3.05 -0.25 -22.33
CA VAL A 75 4.50 -0.50 -22.44
C VAL A 75 4.91 -1.48 -23.53
N PHE A 76 4.00 -1.91 -24.41
CA PHE A 76 4.30 -2.96 -25.38
C PHE A 76 5.31 -2.53 -26.47
N PRO A 77 6.37 -3.31 -26.74
CA PRO A 77 6.79 -4.53 -26.03
C PRO A 77 7.47 -4.20 -24.69
N PRO A 78 7.07 -4.83 -23.57
CA PRO A 78 7.59 -4.46 -22.27
C PRO A 78 9.02 -4.99 -22.09
N ARG A 79 9.91 -4.16 -21.53
CA ARG A 79 11.25 -4.60 -21.12
C ARG A 79 11.15 -5.53 -19.90
N ARG A 80 12.17 -6.38 -19.71
CA ARG A 80 12.23 -7.38 -18.64
C ARG A 80 11.92 -6.79 -17.26
N TYR A 81 12.53 -5.65 -16.89
CA TYR A 81 12.28 -5.01 -15.60
C TYR A 81 10.86 -4.45 -15.46
N THR A 82 10.29 -3.89 -16.53
CA THR A 82 8.91 -3.43 -16.55
C THR A 82 7.94 -4.58 -16.29
N SER A 83 8.08 -5.69 -17.02
CA SER A 83 7.19 -6.86 -16.85
C SER A 83 7.30 -7.48 -15.46
N ILE A 84 8.53 -7.76 -14.99
CA ILE A 84 8.76 -8.36 -13.67
C ILE A 84 8.25 -7.42 -12.58
N GLY A 85 8.53 -6.13 -12.69
CA GLY A 85 8.09 -5.13 -11.72
C GLY A 85 6.58 -5.04 -11.62
N ILE A 86 5.86 -5.01 -12.76
CA ILE A 86 4.39 -4.98 -12.78
C ILE A 86 3.81 -6.24 -12.14
N VAL A 87 4.33 -7.43 -12.46
CA VAL A 87 3.86 -8.69 -11.88
C VAL A 87 4.08 -8.73 -10.38
N LEU A 88 5.27 -8.34 -9.91
CA LEU A 88 5.56 -8.29 -8.47
C LEU A 88 4.69 -7.26 -7.75
N ALA A 89 4.47 -6.08 -8.35
CA ALA A 89 3.59 -5.07 -7.79
C ALA A 89 2.13 -5.57 -7.71
N ALA A 90 1.66 -6.29 -8.73
CA ALA A 90 0.33 -6.89 -8.72
C ALA A 90 0.17 -7.98 -7.64
N ILE A 91 1.20 -8.82 -7.42
CA ILE A 91 1.24 -9.75 -6.27
C ILE A 91 1.19 -8.96 -4.95
N GLY A 92 1.92 -7.85 -4.89
CA GLY A 92 1.85 -6.83 -3.85
C GLY A 92 0.45 -6.43 -3.44
N VAL A 93 -0.35 -6.11 -4.44
CA VAL A 93 -1.74 -5.66 -4.27
C VAL A 93 -2.62 -6.76 -3.68
N LEU A 94 -2.35 -8.04 -3.98
CA LEU A 94 -3.05 -9.15 -3.33
C LEU A 94 -2.74 -9.21 -1.83
N GLY A 95 -1.49 -8.94 -1.45
CA GLY A 95 -1.09 -8.81 -0.04
C GLY A 95 -1.81 -7.66 0.65
N PHE A 96 -1.86 -6.49 0.00
CA PHE A 96 -2.57 -5.33 0.51
C PHE A 96 -4.08 -5.57 0.67
N CYS A 97 -4.70 -6.29 -0.26
CA CYS A 97 -6.10 -6.71 -0.15
C CYS A 97 -6.29 -7.71 1.00
N SER A 98 -5.37 -8.68 1.15
CA SER A 98 -5.42 -9.69 2.22
C SER A 98 -5.30 -9.05 3.61
N ASP A 99 -4.45 -8.04 3.75
CA ASP A 99 -4.28 -7.24 4.96
C ASP A 99 -5.58 -6.51 5.35
N ALA A 100 -6.35 -6.02 4.37
CA ALA A 100 -7.68 -5.45 4.61
C ALA A 100 -8.63 -6.47 5.27
N PHE A 101 -8.56 -7.74 4.89
CA PHE A 101 -9.36 -8.79 5.51
C PHE A 101 -8.91 -9.10 6.95
N PHE A 102 -7.63 -8.95 7.27
CA PHE A 102 -7.17 -9.05 8.66
C PHE A 102 -7.66 -7.88 9.52
N HIS A 103 -7.69 -6.68 8.96
CA HIS A 103 -8.32 -5.53 9.62
C HIS A 103 -9.83 -5.71 9.78
N LEU A 104 -10.51 -6.29 8.78
CA LEU A 104 -11.94 -6.61 8.87
C LEU A 104 -12.22 -7.69 9.94
N LEU A 105 -11.33 -8.67 10.06
CA LEU A 105 -11.41 -9.68 11.12
C LEU A 105 -11.27 -9.03 12.51
N ALA A 106 -10.30 -8.13 12.69
CA ALA A 106 -10.15 -7.37 13.94
C ALA A 106 -11.36 -6.49 14.24
N TYR A 107 -11.97 -5.88 13.22
CA TYR A 107 -13.23 -5.17 13.34
C TYR A 107 -14.33 -6.10 13.88
N TYR A 108 -14.55 -7.28 13.29
CA TYR A 108 -15.60 -8.17 13.78
C TYR A 108 -15.30 -8.73 15.18
N MET A 109 -14.03 -9.03 15.49
CA MET A 109 -13.60 -9.49 16.83
C MET A 109 -13.90 -8.51 17.98
N THR A 110 -14.12 -7.23 17.67
CA THR A 110 -14.39 -6.19 18.67
C THR A 110 -15.88 -5.82 18.77
N ASP A 111 -16.76 -6.58 18.12
CA ASP A 111 -18.20 -6.36 18.22
C ASP A 111 -18.72 -6.62 19.64
N ASP A 112 -19.72 -5.85 20.07
CA ASP A 112 -20.29 -5.97 21.42
C ASP A 112 -21.01 -7.30 21.65
N SER A 113 -21.43 -8.00 20.59
CA SER A 113 -21.98 -9.36 20.69
C SER A 113 -20.90 -10.42 20.93
N ILE A 114 -19.61 -10.09 20.74
CA ILE A 114 -18.51 -11.02 20.94
C ILE A 114 -17.96 -10.84 22.35
N ASN A 115 -18.04 -11.92 23.13
CA ASN A 115 -17.30 -11.99 24.39
C ASN A 115 -15.81 -12.17 24.04
N ILE A 116 -15.01 -11.11 24.19
CA ILE A 116 -13.57 -11.12 23.92
C ILE A 116 -12.89 -11.99 24.98
N GLN A 117 -12.87 -13.29 24.71
CA GLN A 117 -12.22 -14.30 25.53
C GLN A 117 -10.77 -14.49 25.10
N GLU A 118 -10.00 -15.20 25.94
CA GLU A 118 -8.59 -15.52 25.70
C GLU A 118 -8.33 -16.09 24.29
N ASN A 119 -9.28 -16.86 23.74
CA ASN A 119 -9.18 -17.44 22.40
C ASN A 119 -9.16 -16.39 21.28
N VAL A 120 -9.94 -15.30 21.40
CA VAL A 120 -9.95 -14.21 20.41
C VAL A 120 -8.61 -13.47 20.45
N VAL A 121 -8.11 -13.18 21.64
CA VAL A 121 -6.80 -12.55 21.84
C VAL A 121 -5.67 -13.42 21.31
N ARG A 122 -5.73 -14.74 21.53
CA ARG A 122 -4.75 -15.71 21.01
C ARG A 122 -4.69 -15.71 19.49
N VAL A 123 -5.84 -15.72 18.81
CA VAL A 123 -5.89 -15.64 17.35
C VAL A 123 -5.32 -14.31 16.88
N MET A 124 -5.71 -13.19 17.49
CA MET A 124 -5.19 -11.88 17.14
C MET A 124 -3.68 -11.78 17.31
N HIS A 125 -3.14 -12.32 18.41
CA HIS A 125 -1.71 -12.38 18.66
C HIS A 125 -0.98 -13.17 17.59
N PHE A 126 -1.50 -14.34 17.20
CA PHE A 126 -0.94 -15.08 16.09
C PHE A 126 -0.94 -14.24 14.81
N MET A 127 -2.07 -13.61 14.46
CA MET A 127 -2.20 -12.80 13.24
C MET A 127 -1.22 -11.61 13.19
N GLN A 128 -0.91 -11.00 14.34
CA GLN A 128 0.00 -9.85 14.45
C GLN A 128 1.48 -10.23 14.61
N THR A 129 1.77 -11.51 14.88
CA THR A 129 3.14 -12.00 15.08
C THR A 129 3.51 -13.04 14.02
N GLY A 130 3.36 -14.32 14.32
CA GLY A 130 3.72 -15.42 13.42
C GLY A 130 2.95 -15.43 12.11
N GLY A 131 1.70 -14.96 12.11
CA GLY A 131 0.83 -14.86 10.94
C GLY A 131 1.32 -13.86 9.89
N VAL A 132 2.04 -12.81 10.30
CA VAL A 132 2.60 -11.80 9.40
C VAL A 132 3.59 -12.41 8.41
N ILE A 133 4.23 -13.53 8.77
CA ILE A 133 5.16 -14.23 7.86
C ILE A 133 4.50 -14.66 6.55
N PHE A 134 3.17 -14.88 6.57
CA PHE A 134 2.42 -15.23 5.37
C PHE A 134 2.07 -14.01 4.51
N LEU A 135 2.05 -12.80 5.09
CA LEU A 135 1.87 -11.56 4.33
C LEU A 135 3.17 -11.05 3.71
N ILE A 136 4.34 -11.30 4.32
CA ILE A 136 5.63 -10.81 3.82
C ILE A 136 5.87 -11.21 2.35
N PRO A 137 5.66 -12.46 1.92
CA PRO A 137 5.82 -12.86 0.52
C PRO A 137 4.86 -12.17 -0.44
N LEU A 138 3.79 -11.54 0.05
CA LEU A 138 2.86 -10.77 -0.75
C LEU A 138 3.22 -9.29 -0.73
N LEU A 139 3.45 -8.69 0.44
CA LEU A 139 3.72 -7.25 0.59
C LEU A 139 5.11 -6.83 0.10
N LEU A 140 6.15 -7.65 0.30
CA LEU A 140 7.51 -7.32 -0.13
C LEU A 140 7.61 -7.19 -1.68
N PRO A 141 6.96 -8.05 -2.48
CA PRO A 141 6.80 -7.82 -3.92
C PRO A 141 6.15 -6.48 -4.28
N PHE A 142 5.28 -5.90 -3.46
CA PHE A 142 4.72 -4.57 -3.75
C PHE A 142 5.83 -3.52 -3.83
N LEU A 143 6.71 -3.49 -2.83
CA LEU A 143 7.85 -2.57 -2.78
C LEU A 143 8.86 -2.84 -3.89
N ILE A 144 9.31 -4.10 -4.01
CA ILE A 144 10.31 -4.49 -5.01
C ILE A 144 9.77 -4.27 -6.42
N GLY A 145 8.52 -4.66 -6.66
CA GLY A 145 7.81 -4.47 -7.91
C GLY A 145 7.73 -3.01 -8.29
N SER A 146 7.35 -2.14 -7.36
CA SER A 146 7.29 -0.68 -7.54
C SER A 146 8.61 -0.08 -8.00
N ILE A 147 9.71 -0.46 -7.36
CA ILE A 147 11.05 -0.03 -7.75
C ILE A 147 11.37 -0.52 -9.18
N LEU A 148 11.19 -1.81 -9.43
CA LEU A 148 11.57 -2.42 -10.71
C LEU A 148 10.76 -1.88 -11.89
N PHE A 149 9.44 -1.70 -11.74
CA PHE A 149 8.64 -1.18 -12.85
C PHE A 149 8.89 0.32 -13.06
N ALA A 150 9.12 1.11 -12.01
CA ALA A 150 9.50 2.51 -12.18
C ALA A 150 10.84 2.66 -12.93
N ILE A 151 11.84 1.83 -12.59
CA ILE A 151 13.11 1.76 -13.32
C ILE A 151 12.86 1.33 -14.78
N GLY A 152 12.05 0.29 -15.00
CA GLY A 152 11.71 -0.20 -16.33
C GLY A 152 11.04 0.85 -17.21
N LEU A 153 10.01 1.54 -16.68
CA LEU A 153 9.32 2.64 -17.34
C LEU A 153 10.28 3.80 -17.65
N ASN A 154 11.20 4.12 -16.74
CA ASN A 154 12.20 5.16 -16.97
C ASN A 154 13.20 4.78 -18.07
N GLN A 155 13.67 3.54 -18.08
CA GLN A 155 14.55 3.02 -19.13
C GLN A 155 13.87 3.02 -20.52
N GLN A 156 12.53 2.90 -20.54
CA GLN A 156 11.70 3.05 -21.74
C GLN A 156 11.32 4.51 -22.04
N ARG A 157 11.79 5.48 -21.24
CA ARG A 157 11.51 6.93 -21.35
C ARG A 157 10.03 7.29 -21.28
N ILE A 158 9.23 6.48 -20.58
CA ILE A 158 7.79 6.73 -20.38
C ILE A 158 7.56 7.63 -19.18
N VAL A 159 8.39 7.47 -18.13
CA VAL A 159 8.34 8.24 -16.89
C VAL A 159 9.73 8.75 -16.52
N SER A 160 9.80 9.80 -15.70
CA SER A 160 11.04 10.32 -15.14
C SER A 160 11.63 9.35 -14.10
N LYS A 161 12.81 9.68 -13.58
CA LYS A 161 13.48 8.90 -12.54
C LYS A 161 12.91 9.14 -11.13
N ILE A 162 12.05 10.15 -10.98
CA ILE A 162 11.53 10.60 -9.67
C ILE A 162 10.80 9.46 -8.93
N PRO A 163 9.86 8.71 -9.55
CA PRO A 163 9.17 7.62 -8.86
C PRO A 163 10.11 6.53 -8.35
N ALA A 164 11.11 6.14 -9.16
CA ALA A 164 12.09 5.15 -8.74
C ALA A 164 12.92 5.63 -7.54
N ILE A 165 13.31 6.91 -7.52
CA ILE A 165 14.01 7.51 -6.37
C ILE A 165 13.11 7.48 -5.14
N LEU A 166 11.85 7.89 -5.26
CA LEU A 166 10.89 7.85 -4.15
C LEU A 166 10.74 6.43 -3.59
N PHE A 167 10.54 5.42 -4.44
CA PHE A 167 10.38 4.04 -4.00
C PHE A 167 11.61 3.44 -3.31
N ILE A 168 12.82 3.97 -3.56
CA ILE A 168 14.05 3.52 -2.90
C ILE A 168 14.31 4.31 -1.61
N VAL A 169 14.25 5.64 -1.70
CA VAL A 169 14.66 6.55 -0.62
C VAL A 169 13.64 6.52 0.51
N VAL A 170 12.34 6.56 0.19
CA VAL A 170 11.27 6.71 1.18
C VAL A 170 11.23 5.56 2.20
N PRO A 171 11.32 4.26 1.82
CA PRO A 171 11.36 3.19 2.81
C PRO A 171 12.59 3.24 3.70
N ILE A 172 13.76 3.61 3.16
CA ILE A 172 15.01 3.71 3.92
C ILE A 172 14.88 4.82 4.98
N PHE A 173 14.49 6.03 4.55
CA PHE A 173 14.33 7.15 5.47
C PHE A 173 13.13 7.00 6.40
N GLY A 174 12.05 6.34 5.96
CA GLY A 174 10.92 5.98 6.80
C GLY A 174 11.32 5.03 7.93
N PHE A 175 12.12 4.01 7.61
CA PHE A 175 12.65 3.08 8.61
C PHE A 175 13.61 3.77 9.58
N LEU A 176 14.63 4.45 9.07
CA LEU A 176 15.63 5.17 9.90
C LEU A 176 14.97 6.27 10.73
N GLY A 177 14.02 6.99 10.15
CA GLY A 177 13.23 8.03 10.82
C GLY A 177 12.38 7.45 11.94
N SER A 178 11.71 6.31 11.71
CA SER A 178 10.89 5.65 12.74
C SER A 178 11.73 5.13 13.90
N VAL A 179 12.90 4.55 13.61
CA VAL A 179 13.85 4.09 14.63
C VAL A 179 14.37 5.27 15.45
N THR A 180 14.77 6.35 14.79
CA THR A 180 15.27 7.58 15.43
C THR A 180 14.19 8.23 16.29
N ALA A 181 12.97 8.40 15.76
CA ALA A 181 11.84 8.98 16.46
C ALA A 181 11.52 8.21 17.75
N LYS A 182 11.49 6.87 17.68
CA LYS A 182 11.18 6.02 18.84
C LYS A 182 12.31 5.98 19.87
N LYS A 183 13.57 5.86 19.43
CA LYS A 183 14.71 5.66 20.34
C LYS A 183 15.29 6.95 20.91
N ILE A 184 15.31 8.03 20.13
CA ILE A 184 15.94 9.31 20.52
C ILE A 184 14.89 10.27 21.06
N PHE A 185 13.77 10.43 20.34
CA PHE A 185 12.74 11.42 20.68
C PHE A 185 11.59 10.85 21.51
N LEU A 186 11.62 9.55 21.84
CA LEU A 186 10.56 8.84 22.59
C LEU A 186 9.16 9.01 21.97
N TYR A 187 9.10 9.31 20.67
CA TYR A 187 7.85 9.51 19.95
C TYR A 187 7.19 8.15 19.68
N GLN A 188 5.92 8.02 20.08
CA GLN A 188 5.15 6.78 19.92
C GLN A 188 4.06 6.85 18.84
N GLY A 189 3.91 7.99 18.16
CA GLY A 189 2.88 8.12 17.13
C GLY A 189 3.28 7.50 15.78
N ASN A 190 2.29 7.40 14.88
CA ASN A 190 2.42 6.78 13.56
C ASN A 190 2.79 7.76 12.43
N LEU A 191 2.96 9.06 12.73
CA LEU A 191 3.18 10.12 11.73
C LEU A 191 4.33 9.83 10.76
N VAL A 192 5.49 9.35 11.25
CA VAL A 192 6.65 9.07 10.39
C VAL A 192 6.33 7.97 9.37
N SER A 193 5.70 6.88 9.82
CA SER A 193 5.24 5.79 8.97
C SER A 193 4.20 6.27 7.96
N LEU A 194 3.24 7.08 8.40
CA LEU A 194 2.19 7.62 7.53
C LEU A 194 2.76 8.57 6.46
N MET A 195 3.73 9.40 6.82
CA MET A 195 4.45 10.26 5.85
C MET A 195 5.24 9.42 4.86
N ALA A 196 5.93 8.36 5.31
CA ALA A 196 6.63 7.46 4.41
C ALA A 196 5.66 6.75 3.45
N LEU A 197 4.54 6.24 3.94
CA LEU A 197 3.50 5.65 3.09
C LEU A 197 2.90 6.67 2.11
N GLY A 198 2.71 7.92 2.53
CA GLY A 198 2.22 9.00 1.66
C GLY A 198 3.20 9.36 0.54
N LEU A 199 4.49 9.46 0.85
CA LEU A 199 5.53 9.70 -0.15
C LEU A 199 5.71 8.50 -1.10
N PHE A 200 5.52 7.28 -0.58
CA PHE A 200 5.50 6.08 -1.41
C PHE A 200 4.28 6.08 -2.35
N ALA A 201 3.08 6.42 -1.85
CA ALA A 201 1.89 6.59 -2.66
C ALA A 201 2.03 7.69 -3.72
N LEU A 202 2.72 8.79 -3.37
CA LEU A 202 3.03 9.87 -4.30
C LEU A 202 3.87 9.37 -5.47
N GLY A 203 4.78 8.41 -5.28
CA GLY A 203 5.52 7.78 -6.39
C GLY A 203 4.60 7.14 -7.43
N HIS A 204 3.53 6.46 -7.00
CA HIS A 204 2.54 5.87 -7.89
C HIS A 204 1.68 6.94 -8.57
N ALA A 205 1.21 7.94 -7.82
CA ALA A 205 0.45 9.06 -8.37
C ALA A 205 1.26 9.87 -9.38
N TRP A 206 2.57 10.04 -9.14
CA TRP A 206 3.49 10.72 -10.04
C TRP A 206 3.62 10.01 -11.39
N ILE A 207 3.74 8.69 -11.37
CA ILE A 207 3.70 7.87 -12.60
C ILE A 207 2.38 8.12 -13.34
N GLY A 208 1.27 8.12 -12.61
CA GLY A 208 -0.04 8.38 -13.22
C GLY A 208 -0.15 9.77 -13.86
N TRP A 209 0.37 10.80 -13.20
CA TRP A 209 0.41 12.16 -13.73
C TRP A 209 1.29 12.28 -14.99
N GLU A 210 2.45 11.65 -15.02
CA GLU A 210 3.33 11.67 -16.20
C GLU A 210 2.70 10.93 -17.39
N LEU A 211 1.96 9.84 -17.15
CA LEU A 211 1.20 9.15 -18.18
C LEU A 211 0.13 10.06 -18.81
N ILE A 212 -0.65 10.78 -18.00
CA ILE A 212 -1.66 11.75 -18.46
C ILE A 212 -0.97 12.87 -19.26
N SER A 213 0.07 13.49 -18.68
CA SER A 213 0.79 14.60 -19.31
C SER A 213 1.43 14.21 -20.65
N SER A 214 1.84 12.94 -20.81
CA SER A 214 2.40 12.42 -22.06
C SER A 214 1.35 12.08 -23.13
N SER A 215 0.06 12.08 -22.77
CA SER A 215 -1.05 11.76 -23.69
C SER A 215 -1.65 12.99 -24.37
N GLU A 216 -1.34 14.18 -23.85
CA GLU A 216 -1.74 15.49 -24.37
C GLU A 216 -0.75 16.06 -25.39
N LYS A 217 0.42 15.40 -25.54
CA LYS A 217 1.45 15.71 -26.55
C LYS A 217 1.26 14.83 -27.78
#